data_AF-A0A812Q514-F1
#
_entry.id   AF-A0A812Q514-F1
#
_cell.length_a   1.000
_cell.length_b   1.000
_cell.length_c   1.000
_cell.angle_alpha   90.00
_cell.angle_beta   90.00
_cell.angle_gamma   90.00
#
_symmetry.space_group_name_H-M   'P 1'
#
loop_
_entity.id
_entity.type
_entity.pdbx_description
1 polymer ?
#
loop_
_entity_poly.entity_id
_entity_poly.type
_entity_poly.pdbx_seq_one_letter_code
_entity_poly.pdbx_strand_id
1 'polypeptide(L)'
;MDHWHVRPWHGLDPEGAEGDQLPFPMYTVSIDILLQMKEVICHEDLLASGQLTQFEESLGNAMFVSHQWLANHHPDPEGEQLKVLKDALGNIRSGKSDIHIPVVTEMFFGRVKKPTPESFTGKSTYIWYDFFSCPQGMDGDAPIYRQQAIDTIVTYISRCKYFVILCPSLMHANQRQLLGQDTWASRGWCRTERLSRELAAREDGATVVIESGSRQYLMIDARKYLDAPGSGEFTHEEDRRRIANVLVQMVWKKLRYLLDQGDWHGYRFLLNTQPPCIFQDLAVAPVEGLIPGFALQTDPFIDPSACTVEWFLHENGFQRIDERDKSGWTPLCYAAMSGSAHLVESLLKQRANCNERLTKQKPEFAISKGVPVLSLAALFHSNEVIRVLLAAKADVNARDSRKTIPLHWACHADNLSAARVLLAAGADFRTTQSGGFDAFACACGSGAAKVAKELLTLKPQVSLQYRLHQALIFYSNSTEVVVTLIEARADVNEQLHLTSPVFRMLFTALSLRHYVSPSLLTNLAYHHKLATPLMLSILNGAFGATRLLLQAAADATMRNSRGKTALELAKQDE
;
A
#
# COMPACT_ATOMS: atom_id res chain seq x y z
N MET A 1 26.85 -20.75 34.11
CA MET A 1 27.55 -19.50 34.43
C MET A 1 27.30 -18.54 33.29
N ASP A 2 26.24 -17.76 33.51
CA ASP A 2 25.88 -16.42 33.02
C ASP A 2 26.08 -16.07 31.55
N HIS A 3 24.98 -16.12 30.77
CA HIS A 3 24.47 -15.04 29.91
C HIS A 3 23.11 -15.45 29.29
N TRP A 4 22.08 -15.59 30.13
CA TRP A 4 20.67 -15.48 29.72
C TRP A 4 19.97 -14.52 30.67
N HIS A 5 20.39 -13.26 30.66
CA HIS A 5 19.59 -12.19 31.21
C HIS A 5 18.50 -11.88 30.18
N VAL A 6 17.35 -12.55 30.32
CA VAL A 6 16.08 -11.93 29.95
C VAL A 6 16.00 -10.67 30.80
N ARG A 7 16.37 -9.51 30.24
CA ARG A 7 16.04 -8.24 30.88
C ARG A 7 14.52 -8.13 30.83
N PRO A 8 13.82 -8.02 31.97
CA PRO A 8 12.46 -7.54 31.95
C PRO A 8 12.49 -6.20 31.23
N TRP A 9 11.67 -6.04 30.19
CA TRP A 9 11.40 -4.71 29.67
C TRP A 9 10.77 -3.93 30.82
N HIS A 10 11.53 -3.05 31.47
CA HIS A 10 10.99 -2.02 32.35
C HIS A 10 10.28 -1.01 31.46
N GLY A 11 9.12 -1.42 30.95
CA GLY A 11 8.13 -0.51 30.43
C GLY A 11 7.72 0.41 31.56
N LEU A 12 7.64 1.69 31.24
CA LEU A 12 6.85 2.65 31.99
C LEU A 12 5.52 1.97 32.39
N ASP A 13 5.25 1.89 33.68
CA ASP A 13 3.94 1.57 34.22
C ASP A 13 2.88 2.42 33.48
N PRO A 14 1.92 1.82 32.76
CA PRO A 14 0.87 2.61 32.10
C PRO A 14 -0.23 3.05 33.06
N GLU A 15 -0.23 2.60 34.32
CA GLU A 15 -1.23 3.00 35.33
C GLU A 15 -0.91 4.35 36.01
N GLY A 16 0.07 5.11 35.51
CA GLY A 16 0.48 6.40 36.07
C GLY A 16 0.61 7.57 35.07
N ALA A 17 0.23 7.43 33.80
CA ALA A 17 0.33 8.52 32.83
C ALA A 17 -0.99 9.31 32.71
N GLU A 18 -1.39 9.98 33.80
CA GLU A 18 -2.17 11.23 33.66
C GLU A 18 -1.27 12.27 32.97
N GLY A 19 -1.43 12.43 31.66
CA GLY A 19 -0.74 13.45 30.87
C GLY A 19 -0.61 13.08 29.40
N ASP A 20 -1.67 13.31 28.62
CA ASP A 20 -1.70 13.19 27.15
C ASP A 20 -0.93 14.33 26.45
N GLN A 21 0.20 14.75 27.05
CA GLN A 21 0.99 15.89 26.62
C GLN A 21 2.02 15.44 25.58
N LEU A 22 1.80 15.88 24.34
CA LEU A 22 2.71 15.61 23.24
C LEU A 22 4.08 16.26 23.50
N PRO A 23 5.20 15.62 23.11
CA PRO A 23 6.53 16.23 23.19
C PRO A 23 6.60 17.58 22.45
N PHE A 24 5.86 17.71 21.35
CA PHE A 24 5.60 18.97 20.68
C PHE A 24 4.10 19.08 20.34
N PRO A 25 3.46 20.24 20.53
CA PRO A 25 2.05 20.41 20.19
C PRO A 25 1.79 20.22 18.69
N MET A 26 0.62 19.65 18.36
CA MET A 26 0.21 19.51 16.98
C MET A 26 -0.28 20.86 16.43
N TYR A 27 0.61 21.64 15.83
CA TYR A 27 0.23 22.88 15.15
C TYR A 27 -0.36 22.61 13.78
N THR A 28 -1.37 23.40 13.40
CA THR A 28 -2.13 23.26 12.16
C THR A 28 -2.61 24.61 11.65
N VAL A 29 -3.02 24.66 10.39
CA VAL A 29 -3.66 25.82 9.77
C VAL A 29 -5.09 25.46 9.38
N SER A 30 -6.07 26.34 9.60
CA SER A 30 -7.44 26.09 9.16
C SER A 30 -7.53 26.05 7.62
N ILE A 31 -8.45 25.25 7.09
CA ILE A 31 -8.65 25.16 5.63
C ILE A 31 -8.95 26.53 4.99
N ASP A 32 -9.64 27.43 5.69
CA ASP A 32 -9.94 28.78 5.20
C ASP A 32 -8.68 29.63 5.04
N ILE A 33 -7.76 29.56 5.99
CA ILE A 33 -6.48 30.27 5.91
C ILE A 33 -5.63 29.68 4.78
N LEU A 34 -5.56 28.35 4.66
CA LEU A 34 -4.80 27.69 3.59
C LEU A 34 -5.31 28.08 2.20
N LEU A 35 -6.63 28.16 1.99
CA LEU A 35 -7.21 28.57 0.71
C LEU A 35 -6.89 30.02 0.33
N GLN A 36 -6.59 30.88 1.31
CA GLN A 36 -6.20 32.29 1.09
C GLN A 36 -4.67 32.46 0.95
N MET A 37 -3.89 31.47 1.37
CA MET A 37 -2.43 31.50 1.37
C MET A 37 -1.86 31.62 -0.05
N LYS A 38 -0.97 32.59 -0.30
CA LYS A 38 -0.37 32.81 -1.62
C LYS A 38 0.87 31.96 -1.87
N GLU A 39 1.67 31.77 -0.84
CA GLU A 39 2.91 31.00 -0.80
C GLU A 39 2.98 30.22 0.52
N VAL A 40 3.77 29.16 0.60
CA VAL A 40 3.89 28.40 1.85
C VAL A 40 4.66 29.24 2.87
N ILE A 41 3.96 29.71 3.91
CA ILE A 41 4.54 30.55 4.97
C ILE A 41 5.19 29.63 6.03
N CYS A 42 6.33 30.04 6.60
CA CYS A 42 6.98 29.25 7.65
C CYS A 42 6.20 29.27 8.98
N HIS A 43 6.55 28.33 9.85
CA HIS A 43 5.92 28.17 11.16
C HIS A 43 5.96 29.43 12.03
N GLU A 44 7.12 30.07 12.10
CA GLU A 44 7.36 31.23 12.97
C GLU A 44 6.50 32.43 12.57
N ASP A 45 6.38 32.69 11.26
CA ASP A 45 5.59 33.80 10.74
C ASP A 45 4.09 33.58 10.94
N LEU A 46 3.60 32.34 10.76
CA LEU A 46 2.21 31.98 11.03
C LEU A 46 1.85 31.99 12.52
N LEU A 47 2.82 31.63 13.37
CA LEU A 47 2.67 31.73 14.81
C LEU A 47 2.59 33.20 15.24
N ALA A 48 3.48 34.06 14.72
CA ALA A 48 3.50 35.49 15.00
C ALA A 48 2.24 36.21 14.49
N SER A 49 1.69 35.78 13.35
CA SER A 49 0.44 36.34 12.80
C SER A 49 -0.83 35.80 13.47
N GLY A 50 -0.72 34.84 14.39
CA GLY A 50 -1.86 34.20 15.06
C GLY A 50 -2.70 33.31 14.15
N GLN A 51 -2.14 32.87 13.02
CA GLN A 51 -2.83 32.02 12.04
C GLN A 51 -2.59 30.52 12.29
N LEU A 52 -1.60 30.18 13.12
CA LEU A 52 -1.30 28.83 13.53
C LEU A 52 -2.15 28.41 14.75
N THR A 53 -2.76 27.23 14.69
CA THR A 53 -3.64 26.69 15.74
C THR A 53 -3.04 25.42 16.33
N GLN A 54 -2.88 25.37 17.65
CA GLN A 54 -2.64 24.11 18.35
C GLN A 54 -3.92 23.26 18.31
N PHE A 55 -3.85 22.12 17.61
CA PHE A 55 -5.00 21.30 17.32
C PHE A 55 -5.39 20.39 18.49
N GLU A 56 -6.70 20.35 18.77
CA GLU A 56 -7.35 19.40 19.65
C GLU A 56 -8.56 18.79 18.92
N GLU A 57 -8.89 17.52 19.21
CA GLU A 57 -10.00 16.83 18.53
C GLU A 57 -11.38 17.49 18.76
N SER A 58 -11.50 18.30 19.82
CA SER A 58 -12.67 19.11 20.12
C SER A 58 -12.93 20.21 19.07
N LEU A 59 -11.89 20.69 18.38
CA LEU A 59 -11.98 21.78 17.40
C LEU A 59 -12.62 21.35 16.08
N GLY A 60 -12.50 20.07 15.71
CA GLY A 60 -12.99 19.57 14.44
C GLY A 60 -12.19 18.38 13.91
N ASN A 61 -12.05 18.32 12.59
CA ASN A 61 -11.27 17.27 11.93
C ASN A 61 -9.87 17.78 11.60
N ALA A 62 -8.86 16.92 11.71
CA ALA A 62 -7.53 17.19 11.17
C ALA A 62 -7.23 16.37 9.90
N MET A 63 -6.42 16.96 9.04
CA MET A 63 -5.89 16.39 7.82
C MET A 63 -4.36 16.43 7.86
N PHE A 64 -3.72 15.27 7.71
CA PHE A 64 -2.26 15.19 7.57
C PHE A 64 -1.91 15.19 6.07
N VAL A 65 -1.08 16.14 5.63
CA VAL A 65 -0.61 16.19 4.24
C VAL A 65 0.80 15.62 4.16
N SER A 66 0.91 14.42 3.58
CA SER A 66 2.18 13.79 3.20
C SER A 66 2.53 14.18 1.77
N HIS A 67 3.74 14.68 1.55
CA HIS A 67 4.21 15.16 0.25
C HIS A 67 5.74 15.02 0.12
N GLN A 68 6.27 15.35 -1.05
CA GLN A 68 7.71 15.37 -1.31
C GLN A 68 8.18 16.82 -1.43
N TRP A 69 9.35 17.13 -0.87
CA TRP A 69 9.97 18.44 -1.06
C TRP A 69 10.47 18.58 -2.49
N LEU A 70 10.18 19.72 -3.13
CA LEU A 70 10.63 20.05 -4.48
C LEU A 70 12.05 20.63 -4.53
N ALA A 71 12.60 21.02 -3.39
CA ALA A 71 13.95 21.55 -3.24
C ALA A 71 14.55 21.23 -1.86
N ASN A 72 15.86 21.43 -1.70
CA ASN A 72 16.58 21.08 -0.46
C ASN A 72 16.23 21.96 0.74
N HIS A 73 15.79 23.20 0.51
CA HIS A 73 15.59 24.21 1.56
C HIS A 73 14.15 24.70 1.67
N HIS A 74 13.28 24.31 0.74
CA HIS A 74 11.88 24.68 0.75
C HIS A 74 11.06 23.56 0.09
N PRO A 75 9.92 23.17 0.67
CA PRO A 75 9.11 22.08 0.14
C PRO A 75 8.49 22.41 -1.22
N ASP A 76 8.18 23.68 -1.47
CA ASP A 76 7.41 24.12 -2.63
C ASP A 76 7.78 25.56 -3.04
N PRO A 77 9.01 25.80 -3.53
CA PRO A 77 9.56 27.15 -3.71
C PRO A 77 8.75 28.02 -4.69
N GLU A 78 8.10 27.40 -5.67
CA GLU A 78 7.28 28.08 -6.67
C GLU A 78 5.78 28.04 -6.35
N GLY A 79 5.38 27.45 -5.21
CA GLY A 79 3.98 27.36 -4.79
C GLY A 79 3.12 26.41 -5.64
N GLU A 80 3.73 25.51 -6.40
CA GLU A 80 3.03 24.61 -7.32
C GLU A 80 2.25 23.51 -6.58
N GLN A 81 2.83 22.92 -5.52
CA GLN A 81 2.15 21.93 -4.68
C GLN A 81 1.00 22.56 -3.89
N LEU A 82 1.25 23.73 -3.30
CA LEU A 82 0.26 24.49 -2.56
C LEU A 82 -0.92 24.85 -3.47
N LYS A 83 -0.65 25.28 -4.71
CA LYS A 83 -1.71 25.54 -5.70
C LYS A 83 -2.55 24.29 -5.95
N VAL A 84 -1.93 23.14 -6.21
CA VAL A 84 -2.65 21.88 -6.43
C VAL A 84 -3.51 21.50 -5.22
N LEU A 85 -2.96 21.60 -4.02
CA LEU A 85 -3.69 21.31 -2.78
C LEU A 85 -4.88 22.26 -2.59
N LYS A 86 -4.68 23.56 -2.80
CA LYS A 86 -5.74 24.57 -2.71
C LYS A 86 -6.83 24.35 -3.74
N ASP A 87 -6.46 24.11 -4.99
CA ASP A 87 -7.41 23.87 -6.07
C ASP A 87 -8.24 22.60 -5.77
N ALA A 88 -7.59 21.53 -5.32
CA ALA A 88 -8.25 20.28 -4.97
C ALA A 88 -9.23 20.45 -3.79
N LEU A 89 -8.78 21.04 -2.68
CA LEU A 89 -9.63 21.25 -1.51
C LEU A 89 -10.75 22.24 -1.80
N GLY A 90 -10.48 23.31 -2.56
CA GLY A 90 -11.48 24.29 -2.98
C GLY A 90 -12.53 23.68 -3.91
N ASN A 91 -12.11 22.82 -4.85
CA ASN A 91 -13.02 22.13 -5.75
C ASN A 91 -13.88 21.10 -5.03
N ILE A 92 -13.31 20.31 -4.11
CA ILE A 92 -14.08 19.39 -3.25
C ILE A 92 -15.09 20.16 -2.40
N ARG A 93 -14.66 21.23 -1.73
CA ARG A 93 -15.53 22.02 -0.84
C ARG A 93 -16.68 22.71 -1.57
N SER A 94 -16.44 23.15 -2.81
CA SER A 94 -17.46 23.77 -3.65
C SER A 94 -18.33 22.78 -4.42
N GLY A 95 -18.02 21.47 -4.35
CA GLY A 95 -18.69 20.43 -5.13
C GLY A 95 -18.37 20.46 -6.63
N LYS A 96 -17.33 21.21 -7.05
CA LYS A 96 -16.84 21.22 -8.44
C LYS A 96 -16.13 19.90 -8.79
N SER A 97 -15.44 19.30 -7.84
CA SER A 97 -14.84 17.97 -7.97
C SER A 97 -15.30 17.07 -6.84
N ASP A 98 -15.13 15.76 -7.06
CA ASP A 98 -15.48 14.73 -6.10
C ASP A 98 -14.30 13.77 -5.96
N ILE A 99 -14.17 13.11 -4.81
CA ILE A 99 -13.10 12.13 -4.61
C ILE A 99 -13.46 10.88 -5.42
N HIS A 100 -12.68 10.55 -6.44
CA HIS A 100 -12.97 9.41 -7.29
C HIS A 100 -12.61 8.08 -6.62
N ILE A 101 -13.27 7.01 -7.08
CA ILE A 101 -12.89 5.64 -6.74
C ILE A 101 -12.05 5.10 -7.90
N PRO A 102 -10.82 4.63 -7.66
CA PRO A 102 -9.99 4.05 -8.72
C PRO A 102 -10.70 2.90 -9.44
N VAL A 103 -10.44 2.73 -10.73
CA VAL A 103 -11.07 1.72 -11.60
C VAL A 103 -11.01 0.32 -11.00
N VAL A 104 -9.84 -0.07 -10.52
CA VAL A 104 -9.58 -1.39 -9.91
C VAL A 104 -10.37 -1.57 -8.63
N THR A 105 -10.37 -0.55 -7.78
CA THR A 105 -11.12 -0.55 -6.52
C THR A 105 -12.61 -0.73 -6.78
N GLU A 106 -13.20 0.02 -7.73
CA GLU A 106 -14.62 -0.15 -8.07
C GLU A 106 -14.90 -1.53 -8.70
N MET A 107 -13.94 -2.09 -9.45
CA MET A 107 -14.09 -3.40 -10.08
C MET A 107 -14.14 -4.56 -9.07
N PHE A 108 -13.33 -4.50 -8.00
CA PHE A 108 -13.25 -5.57 -7.00
C PHE A 108 -14.18 -5.37 -5.79
N PHE A 109 -14.40 -4.13 -5.38
CA PHE A 109 -15.14 -3.79 -4.16
C PHE A 109 -16.47 -3.09 -4.44
N GLY A 110 -16.76 -2.77 -5.70
CA GLY A 110 -17.89 -1.92 -6.04
C GLY A 110 -17.68 -0.48 -5.55
N ARG A 111 -18.78 0.26 -5.45
CA ARG A 111 -18.72 1.62 -4.91
C ARG A 111 -18.60 1.57 -3.41
N VAL A 112 -17.44 2.00 -2.93
CA VAL A 112 -17.08 2.11 -1.52
C VAL A 112 -17.50 3.46 -0.94
N LYS A 113 -17.63 3.52 0.38
CA LYS A 113 -17.85 4.79 1.10
C LYS A 113 -16.60 5.65 0.96
N LYS A 114 -16.81 6.94 0.73
CA LYS A 114 -15.75 7.94 0.56
C LYS A 114 -16.18 9.26 1.19
N PRO A 115 -15.23 10.15 1.54
CA PRO A 115 -15.57 11.49 2.00
C PRO A 115 -16.35 12.24 0.92
N THR A 116 -17.33 13.03 1.35
CA THR A 116 -18.18 13.86 0.48
C THR A 116 -17.84 15.34 0.67
N PRO A 117 -18.25 16.25 -0.21
CA PRO A 117 -18.09 17.70 -0.02
C PRO A 117 -18.55 18.18 1.37
N GLU A 118 -19.66 17.64 1.89
CA GLU A 118 -20.20 17.96 3.22
C GLU A 118 -19.25 17.57 4.36
N SER A 119 -18.40 16.58 4.12
CA SER A 119 -17.39 16.12 5.09
C SER A 119 -16.27 17.15 5.30
N PHE A 120 -16.15 18.13 4.40
CA PHE A 120 -15.17 19.23 4.45
C PHE A 120 -15.79 20.60 4.78
N THR A 121 -17.12 20.73 4.71
CA THR A 121 -17.85 21.97 5.05
C THR A 121 -18.54 21.91 6.41
N GLY A 122 -18.91 20.70 6.90
CA GLY A 122 -19.72 20.55 8.10
C GLY A 122 -18.99 20.77 9.44
N LYS A 123 -17.70 20.39 9.53
CA LYS A 123 -16.83 20.68 10.68
C LYS A 123 -15.59 21.42 10.19
N SER A 124 -15.07 22.33 11.02
CA SER A 124 -13.78 22.96 10.78
C SER A 124 -12.72 21.90 10.52
N THR A 125 -12.01 22.04 9.40
CA THR A 125 -10.93 21.14 9.01
C THR A 125 -9.61 21.88 9.15
N TYR A 126 -8.69 21.25 9.87
CA TYR A 126 -7.35 21.76 10.16
C TYR A 126 -6.32 20.93 9.41
N ILE A 127 -5.31 21.59 8.87
CA ILE A 127 -4.33 20.99 7.98
C ILE A 127 -3.00 20.99 8.70
N TRP A 128 -2.42 19.82 8.81
CA TRP A 128 -1.03 19.61 9.20
C TRP A 128 -0.21 19.45 7.92
N TYR A 129 0.84 20.25 7.81
CA TYR A 129 1.80 20.29 6.71
C TYR A 129 3.17 20.60 7.31
N ASP A 130 4.17 19.81 6.98
CA ASP A 130 5.44 19.77 7.72
C ASP A 130 6.11 21.14 7.89
N PHE A 131 6.11 21.97 6.85
CA PHE A 131 6.85 23.23 6.82
C PHE A 131 6.27 24.32 7.72
N PHE A 132 4.93 24.45 7.76
CA PHE A 132 4.29 25.41 8.67
C PHE A 132 3.91 24.82 10.02
N SER A 133 3.84 23.50 10.14
CA SER A 133 3.46 22.84 11.39
C SER A 133 4.65 22.57 12.30
N CYS A 134 5.88 22.60 11.73
CA CYS A 134 7.13 22.41 12.45
C CYS A 134 8.02 23.67 12.34
N PRO A 135 8.77 24.05 13.38
CA PRO A 135 9.70 25.18 13.33
C PRO A 135 10.76 25.06 12.23
N GLN A 136 11.07 26.16 11.54
CA GLN A 136 12.04 26.22 10.42
C GLN A 136 13.30 27.03 10.74
N GLY A 137 13.33 27.76 11.87
CA GLY A 137 14.50 28.49 12.34
C GLY A 137 15.73 27.57 12.56
N MET A 138 16.93 28.11 12.27
CA MET A 138 18.21 27.41 12.48
C MET A 138 18.89 27.78 13.81
N ASP A 139 18.39 28.82 14.49
CA ASP A 139 18.95 29.35 15.72
C ASP A 139 18.06 29.02 16.94
N GLY A 140 18.63 29.16 18.14
CA GLY A 140 17.92 28.94 19.40
C GLY A 140 17.39 27.51 19.55
N ASP A 141 16.18 27.38 20.08
CA ASP A 141 15.54 26.08 20.34
C ASP A 141 14.79 25.51 19.12
N ALA A 142 14.71 26.24 17.99
CA ALA A 142 13.93 25.82 16.83
C ALA A 142 14.37 24.46 16.26
N PRO A 143 15.67 24.12 16.14
CA PRO A 143 16.08 22.78 15.73
C PRO A 143 15.64 21.67 16.71
N ILE A 144 15.63 21.94 18.01
CA ILE A 144 15.20 20.99 19.05
C ILE A 144 13.69 20.75 18.91
N TYR A 145 12.90 21.81 18.80
CA TYR A 145 11.45 21.71 18.63
C TYR A 145 11.07 21.07 17.30
N ARG A 146 11.81 21.34 16.22
CA ARG A 146 11.62 20.65 14.92
C ARG A 146 11.84 19.15 15.08
N GLN A 147 12.91 18.73 15.77
CA GLN A 147 13.17 17.32 16.00
C GLN A 147 12.06 16.67 16.84
N GLN A 148 11.62 17.33 17.92
CA GLN A 148 10.50 16.84 18.73
C GLN A 148 9.19 16.70 17.91
N ALA A 149 8.94 17.63 16.99
CA ALA A 149 7.80 17.56 16.09
C ALA A 149 7.91 16.36 15.13
N ILE A 150 9.09 16.14 14.54
CA ILE A 150 9.38 14.99 13.66
C ILE A 150 9.15 13.67 14.41
N ASP A 151 9.68 13.55 15.63
CA ASP A 151 9.54 12.36 16.46
C ASP A 151 8.06 12.08 16.84
N THR A 152 7.20 13.10 16.73
CA THR A 152 5.76 13.03 17.07
C THR A 152 4.84 12.84 15.84
N ILE A 153 5.38 12.88 14.60
CA ILE A 153 4.60 12.80 13.33
C ILE A 153 3.57 11.66 13.34
N VAL A 154 4.01 10.48 13.77
CA VAL A 154 3.18 9.27 13.80
C VAL A 154 1.97 9.44 14.72
N THR A 155 2.14 10.14 15.84
CA THR A 155 1.05 10.46 16.76
C THR A 155 0.09 11.48 16.14
N TYR A 156 0.59 12.49 15.42
CA TYR A 156 -0.26 13.45 14.67
C TYR A 156 -1.13 12.73 13.64
N ILE A 157 -0.56 11.79 12.90
CA ILE A 157 -1.30 10.96 11.93
C ILE A 157 -2.42 10.18 12.62
N SER A 158 -2.17 9.65 13.82
CA SER A 158 -3.21 8.96 14.60
C SER A 158 -4.34 9.87 15.10
N ARG A 159 -4.13 11.20 15.13
CA ARG A 159 -5.13 12.23 15.47
C ARG A 159 -5.88 12.77 14.23
N CYS A 160 -5.35 12.55 13.04
CA CYS A 160 -5.95 12.99 11.78
C CYS A 160 -7.07 12.06 11.31
N LYS A 161 -8.18 12.67 10.89
CA LYS A 161 -9.28 11.97 10.21
C LYS A 161 -8.95 11.69 8.75
N TYR A 162 -8.27 12.62 8.09
CA TYR A 162 -7.86 12.47 6.70
C TYR A 162 -6.34 12.36 6.60
N PHE A 163 -5.87 11.41 5.80
CA PHE A 163 -4.47 11.33 5.39
C PHE A 163 -4.42 11.65 3.90
N VAL A 164 -3.76 12.74 3.53
CA VAL A 164 -3.66 13.20 2.15
C VAL A 164 -2.26 12.91 1.64
N ILE A 165 -2.19 12.20 0.51
CA ILE A 165 -0.96 12.03 -0.26
C ILE A 165 -1.02 13.07 -1.38
N LEU A 166 -0.23 14.13 -1.25
CA LEU A 166 -0.11 15.18 -2.27
C LEU A 166 1.09 14.87 -3.16
N CYS A 167 0.81 14.37 -4.36
CA CYS A 167 1.84 13.90 -5.29
C CYS A 167 1.58 14.37 -6.74
N PRO A 168 1.50 15.69 -6.99
CA PRO A 168 1.43 16.20 -8.36
C PRO A 168 2.71 15.86 -9.13
N SER A 169 2.58 15.70 -10.46
CA SER A 169 3.71 15.43 -11.35
C SER A 169 4.55 16.70 -11.57
N LEU A 170 5.54 16.93 -10.71
CA LEU A 170 6.38 18.13 -10.70
C LEU A 170 7.87 17.78 -10.75
N MET A 171 8.68 18.66 -11.33
CA MET A 171 10.13 18.45 -11.42
C MET A 171 10.81 18.91 -10.13
N HIS A 172 11.67 18.08 -9.54
CA HIS A 172 12.51 18.51 -8.43
C HIS A 172 13.57 19.49 -8.94
N ALA A 173 13.66 20.68 -8.32
CA ALA A 173 14.48 21.80 -8.79
C ALA A 173 15.96 21.40 -9.01
N ASN A 174 16.52 20.59 -8.11
CA ASN A 174 17.94 20.26 -8.09
C ASN A 174 18.31 18.88 -8.68
N GLN A 175 17.35 17.96 -8.83
CA GLN A 175 17.64 16.53 -9.05
C GLN A 175 17.29 16.06 -10.47
N ARG A 176 16.71 16.92 -11.32
CA ARG A 176 16.17 16.55 -12.66
C ARG A 176 15.30 15.28 -12.63
N GLN A 177 14.65 15.04 -11.50
CA GLN A 177 13.77 13.91 -11.27
C GLN A 177 12.34 14.43 -11.28
N LEU A 178 11.48 13.79 -12.08
CA LEU A 178 10.05 14.02 -12.05
C LEU A 178 9.50 13.28 -10.83
N LEU A 179 8.88 14.00 -9.90
CA LEU A 179 8.23 13.45 -8.73
C LEU A 179 6.79 13.10 -9.04
N GLY A 180 6.25 12.13 -8.31
CA GLY A 180 4.90 11.61 -8.45
C GLY A 180 4.60 10.58 -7.36
N GLN A 181 3.51 9.84 -7.53
CA GLN A 181 3.10 8.85 -6.54
C GLN A 181 4.10 7.69 -6.39
N ASP A 182 4.74 7.27 -7.49
CA ASP A 182 5.76 6.22 -7.52
C ASP A 182 7.00 6.61 -6.72
N THR A 183 7.53 7.82 -6.93
CA THR A 183 8.65 8.34 -6.15
C THR A 183 8.26 8.64 -4.70
N TRP A 184 7.01 9.03 -4.44
CA TRP A 184 6.53 9.19 -3.06
C TRP A 184 6.50 7.82 -2.35
N ALA A 185 5.99 6.80 -3.01
CA ALA A 185 5.88 5.45 -2.48
C ALA A 185 7.24 4.73 -2.33
N SER A 186 8.32 5.23 -2.95
CA SER A 186 9.68 4.67 -2.72
C SER A 186 10.31 5.15 -1.41
N ARG A 187 9.87 6.29 -0.84
CA ARG A 187 10.51 6.91 0.32
C ARG A 187 10.13 6.23 1.64
N GLY A 188 11.12 5.96 2.47
CA GLY A 188 10.94 5.29 3.76
C GLY A 188 10.06 6.07 4.75
N TRP A 189 10.21 7.40 4.82
CA TRP A 189 9.33 8.25 5.63
C TRP A 189 7.88 8.24 5.15
N CYS A 190 7.64 8.39 3.85
CA CYS A 190 6.28 8.36 3.28
C CYS A 190 5.59 7.01 3.52
N ARG A 191 6.34 5.90 3.40
CA ARG A 191 5.86 4.56 3.79
C ARG A 191 5.55 4.47 5.29
N THR A 192 6.39 5.06 6.15
CA THR A 192 6.19 5.13 7.61
C THR A 192 4.90 5.86 7.93
N GLU A 193 4.66 7.03 7.31
CA GLU A 193 3.47 7.83 7.51
C GLU A 193 2.20 7.08 7.07
N ARG A 194 2.23 6.44 5.89
CA ARG A 194 1.13 5.59 5.41
C ARG A 194 0.85 4.43 6.38
N LEU A 195 1.88 3.69 6.78
CA LEU A 195 1.73 2.58 7.72
C LEU A 195 1.20 3.07 9.07
N SER A 196 1.61 4.25 9.51
CA SER A 196 1.11 4.88 10.73
C SER A 196 -0.39 5.13 10.68
N ARG A 197 -0.89 5.59 9.53
CA ARG A 197 -2.33 5.76 9.30
C ARG A 197 -3.08 4.43 9.39
N GLU A 198 -2.48 3.34 8.91
CA GLU A 198 -3.10 2.02 8.91
C GLU A 198 -3.09 1.32 10.27
N LEU A 199 -2.05 1.54 11.07
CA LEU A 199 -1.93 1.02 12.43
C LEU A 199 -2.72 1.85 13.44
N ALA A 200 -3.23 3.02 13.06
CA ALA A 200 -4.08 3.82 13.94
C ALA A 200 -5.34 3.04 14.38
N ALA A 201 -5.82 3.32 15.59
CA ALA A 201 -7.04 2.69 16.12
C ALA A 201 -8.34 3.21 15.48
N ARG A 202 -8.28 4.36 14.76
CA ARG A 202 -9.46 4.99 14.17
C ARG A 202 -9.95 4.27 12.92
N GLU A 203 -11.26 4.02 12.82
CA GLU A 203 -11.90 3.38 11.66
C GLU A 203 -12.66 4.35 10.73
N ASP A 204 -12.88 5.60 11.14
CA ASP A 204 -13.78 6.54 10.46
C ASP A 204 -13.09 7.51 9.47
N GLY A 205 -11.78 7.36 9.28
CA GLY A 205 -10.97 8.23 8.43
C GLY A 205 -10.70 7.68 7.03
N ALA A 206 -10.10 8.50 6.16
CA ALA A 206 -9.83 8.15 4.76
C ALA A 206 -8.43 8.58 4.30
N THR A 207 -7.85 7.79 3.38
CA THR A 207 -6.62 8.14 2.67
C THR A 207 -6.97 8.63 1.28
N VAL A 208 -6.64 9.88 0.98
CA VAL A 208 -6.96 10.55 -0.29
C VAL A 208 -5.67 10.90 -1.01
N VAL A 209 -5.54 10.51 -2.27
CA VAL A 209 -4.43 10.93 -3.13
C VAL A 209 -4.88 12.14 -3.95
N ILE A 210 -4.04 13.16 -4.02
CA ILE A 210 -4.25 14.37 -4.80
C ILE A 210 -3.10 14.49 -5.81
N GLU A 211 -3.43 14.34 -7.09
CA GLU A 211 -2.47 14.49 -8.20
C GLU A 211 -2.66 15.83 -8.93
N SER A 212 -3.88 16.38 -8.91
CA SER A 212 -4.20 17.69 -9.48
C SER A 212 -5.40 18.32 -8.77
N GLY A 213 -5.71 19.58 -9.13
CA GLY A 213 -6.88 20.30 -8.61
C GLY A 213 -8.23 19.67 -8.95
N SER A 214 -8.33 18.85 -10.00
CA SER A 214 -9.54 18.11 -10.37
C SER A 214 -9.46 16.62 -10.08
N ARG A 215 -8.26 16.09 -9.83
CA ARG A 215 -8.05 14.64 -9.70
C ARG A 215 -7.62 14.25 -8.30
N GLN A 216 -8.63 13.90 -7.52
CA GLN A 216 -8.49 13.32 -6.19
C GLN A 216 -9.13 11.94 -6.17
N TYR A 217 -8.51 10.97 -5.51
CA TYR A 217 -9.09 9.63 -5.41
C TYR A 217 -8.79 8.95 -4.07
N LEU A 218 -9.66 8.02 -3.72
CA LEU A 218 -9.52 7.22 -2.51
C LEU A 218 -8.43 6.16 -2.71
N MET A 219 -7.45 6.10 -1.81
CA MET A 219 -6.51 4.99 -1.75
C MET A 219 -7.12 3.85 -0.94
N ILE A 220 -7.36 2.72 -1.60
CA ILE A 220 -7.65 1.44 -0.97
C ILE A 220 -6.57 0.48 -1.46
N ASP A 221 -5.49 0.39 -0.70
CA ASP A 221 -4.36 -0.47 -1.04
C ASP A 221 -4.51 -1.84 -0.40
N ALA A 222 -5.04 -2.80 -1.17
CA ALA A 222 -5.15 -4.20 -0.74
C ALA A 222 -3.77 -4.88 -0.57
N ARG A 223 -2.67 -4.23 -0.99
CA ARG A 223 -1.28 -4.72 -0.92
C ARG A 223 -0.39 -3.86 -0.02
N LYS A 224 -0.98 -3.03 0.84
CA LYS A 224 -0.28 -2.12 1.76
C LYS A 224 0.85 -2.73 2.60
N TYR A 225 0.81 -4.04 2.82
CA TYR A 225 1.82 -4.81 3.57
C TYR A 225 3.06 -5.21 2.75
N LEU A 226 3.13 -4.89 1.46
CA LEU A 226 4.30 -5.23 0.62
C LEU A 226 5.39 -4.15 0.63
N ASP A 227 5.07 -2.95 1.10
CA ASP A 227 5.96 -1.78 1.05
C ASP A 227 6.46 -1.41 2.45
N ALA A 228 7.27 -2.29 3.04
CA ALA A 228 7.82 -2.05 4.36
C ALA A 228 8.58 -0.69 4.41
N PRO A 229 8.41 0.09 5.49
CA PRO A 229 9.08 1.39 5.61
C PRO A 229 10.61 1.32 5.56
N GLY A 230 11.21 0.29 6.17
CA GLY A 230 12.65 0.11 6.12
C GLY A 230 13.15 -0.09 4.70
N SER A 231 12.48 -0.86 3.85
CA SER A 231 12.93 -1.05 2.46
C SER A 231 12.84 0.19 1.56
N GLY A 232 12.35 1.33 2.09
CA GLY A 232 12.29 2.60 1.36
C GLY A 232 13.61 3.37 1.34
N GLU A 233 13.65 4.39 0.48
CA GLU A 233 14.77 5.31 0.32
C GLU A 233 14.74 6.40 1.42
N PHE A 234 15.89 6.67 2.04
CA PHE A 234 16.05 7.73 3.05
C PHE A 234 17.07 8.76 2.58
N THR A 235 16.77 10.04 2.82
CA THR A 235 17.75 11.12 2.64
C THR A 235 18.89 10.98 3.66
N HIS A 236 18.56 10.60 4.89
CA HIS A 236 19.51 10.34 5.98
C HIS A 236 19.30 8.94 6.54
N GLU A 237 20.28 8.04 6.38
CA GLU A 237 20.17 6.64 6.85
C GLU A 237 19.97 6.49 8.36
N GLU A 238 20.30 7.50 9.17
CA GLU A 238 19.99 7.51 10.61
C GLU A 238 18.49 7.48 10.91
N ASP A 239 17.66 8.02 10.02
CA ASP A 239 16.20 8.05 10.17
C ASP A 239 15.59 6.65 10.19
N ARG A 240 16.23 5.69 9.53
CA ARG A 240 15.84 4.28 9.56
C ARG A 240 15.74 3.75 10.98
N ARG A 241 16.68 4.14 11.85
CA ARG A 241 16.65 3.76 13.28
C ARG A 241 15.57 4.52 14.04
N ARG A 242 15.34 5.79 13.71
CA ARG A 242 14.30 6.62 14.33
C ARG A 242 12.91 6.04 14.09
N ILE A 243 12.57 5.74 12.83
CA ILE A 243 11.26 5.17 12.50
C ILE A 243 11.05 3.79 13.12
N ALA A 244 12.11 2.99 13.28
CA ALA A 244 11.99 1.64 13.82
C ALA A 244 11.46 1.64 15.26
N ASN A 245 11.97 2.53 16.11
CA ASN A 245 11.51 2.67 17.49
C ASN A 245 10.03 3.07 17.55
N VAL A 246 9.62 4.02 16.70
CA VAL A 246 8.24 4.50 16.66
C VAL A 246 7.29 3.40 16.17
N LEU A 247 7.68 2.67 15.12
CA LEU A 247 6.89 1.58 14.57
C LEU A 247 6.69 0.43 15.57
N VAL A 248 7.71 0.08 16.36
CA VAL A 248 7.58 -0.92 17.44
C VAL A 248 6.48 -0.51 18.42
N GLN A 249 6.46 0.75 18.85
CA GLN A 249 5.43 1.25 19.76
C GLN A 249 4.04 1.22 19.14
N MET A 250 3.92 1.58 17.86
CA MET A 250 2.63 1.51 17.16
C MET A 250 2.11 0.08 17.04
N VAL A 251 2.97 -0.85 16.62
CA VAL A 251 2.61 -2.26 16.46
C VAL A 251 2.18 -2.83 17.81
N TRP A 252 2.94 -2.55 18.87
CA TRP A 252 2.56 -2.96 20.23
C TRP A 252 1.19 -2.42 20.65
N LYS A 253 0.92 -1.12 20.44
CA LYS A 253 -0.39 -0.51 20.75
C LYS A 253 -1.52 -1.15 19.94
N LYS A 254 -1.29 -1.41 18.65
CA LYS A 254 -2.29 -1.99 17.76
C LYS A 254 -2.56 -3.46 18.09
N LEU A 255 -1.52 -4.25 18.40
CA LEU A 255 -1.67 -5.63 18.86
C LEU A 255 -2.50 -5.70 20.14
N ARG A 256 -2.21 -4.83 21.13
CA ARG A 256 -3.03 -4.73 22.36
C ARG A 256 -4.47 -4.37 22.06
N TYR A 257 -4.69 -3.33 21.25
CA TYR A 257 -6.04 -2.95 20.82
C TYR A 257 -6.79 -4.12 20.18
N LEU A 258 -6.16 -4.89 19.30
CA LEU A 258 -6.80 -6.05 18.65
C LEU A 258 -7.13 -7.15 19.66
N LEU A 259 -6.28 -7.40 20.66
CA LEU A 259 -6.57 -8.32 21.77
C LEU A 259 -7.75 -7.82 22.63
N ASP A 260 -7.77 -6.53 22.96
CA ASP A 260 -8.85 -5.91 23.75
C ASP A 260 -10.21 -5.98 23.04
N GLN A 261 -10.21 -5.85 21.70
CA GLN A 261 -11.40 -6.04 20.87
C GLN A 261 -11.76 -7.52 20.65
N GLY A 262 -10.90 -8.46 21.07
CA GLY A 262 -11.06 -9.89 20.78
C GLY A 262 -10.91 -10.26 19.30
N ASP A 263 -10.31 -9.38 18.48
CA ASP A 263 -9.99 -9.66 17.07
C ASP A 263 -8.70 -10.47 16.97
N TRP A 264 -8.80 -11.75 17.30
CA TRP A 264 -7.71 -12.72 17.20
C TRP A 264 -7.17 -12.86 15.78
N HIS A 265 -8.01 -12.70 14.75
CA HIS A 265 -7.54 -12.86 13.38
C HIS A 265 -6.65 -11.68 12.97
N GLY A 266 -7.11 -10.45 13.22
CA GLY A 266 -6.31 -9.25 13.01
C GLY A 266 -5.04 -9.26 13.83
N TYR A 267 -5.12 -9.68 15.11
CA TYR A 267 -3.95 -9.84 15.98
C TYR A 267 -2.93 -10.80 15.39
N ARG A 268 -3.33 -12.04 15.05
CA ARG A 268 -2.43 -13.04 14.44
C ARG A 268 -1.85 -12.56 13.12
N PHE A 269 -2.65 -11.89 12.28
CA PHE A 269 -2.17 -11.36 11.02
C PHE A 269 -1.08 -10.30 11.25
N LEU A 270 -1.34 -9.31 12.12
CA LEU A 270 -0.35 -8.29 12.45
C LEU A 270 0.91 -8.89 13.09
N LEU A 271 0.73 -9.77 14.09
CA LEU A 271 1.81 -10.44 14.82
C LEU A 271 2.79 -11.14 13.87
N ASN A 272 2.26 -11.86 12.86
CA ASN A 272 3.07 -12.66 11.94
C ASN A 272 3.55 -11.90 10.71
N THR A 273 3.03 -10.72 10.43
CA THR A 273 3.50 -9.88 9.31
C THR A 273 4.56 -8.86 9.74
N GLN A 274 4.88 -8.74 11.04
CA GLN A 274 5.82 -7.71 11.49
C GLN A 274 7.18 -7.82 10.78
N PRO A 275 7.89 -8.97 10.79
CA PRO A 275 9.21 -9.02 10.16
C PRO A 275 9.21 -8.76 8.65
N PRO A 276 8.34 -9.39 7.82
CA PRO A 276 8.39 -9.20 6.38
C PRO A 276 7.67 -7.95 5.87
N CYS A 277 6.75 -7.36 6.62
CA CYS A 277 5.90 -6.26 6.11
C CYS A 277 6.11 -4.93 6.82
N ILE A 278 6.67 -4.93 8.03
CA ILE A 278 6.78 -3.72 8.87
C ILE A 278 8.25 -3.44 9.22
N PHE A 279 8.95 -4.44 9.73
CA PHE A 279 10.33 -4.33 10.21
C PHE A 279 11.37 -4.81 9.20
N GLN A 280 10.97 -5.08 7.96
CA GLN A 280 11.92 -5.44 6.91
C GLN A 280 12.94 -4.31 6.73
N ASP A 281 14.23 -4.67 6.70
CA ASP A 281 15.38 -3.76 6.66
C ASP A 281 15.47 -2.77 7.84
N LEU A 282 14.80 -3.09 8.95
CA LEU A 282 14.94 -2.41 10.24
C LEU A 282 15.58 -3.37 11.25
N ALA A 283 16.63 -2.91 11.93
CA ALA A 283 17.34 -3.72 12.92
C ALA A 283 16.60 -3.75 14.28
N VAL A 284 15.37 -4.25 14.27
CA VAL A 284 14.49 -4.36 15.46
C VAL A 284 13.88 -5.75 15.56
N ALA A 285 13.72 -6.22 16.80
CA ALA A 285 13.00 -7.45 17.08
C ALA A 285 11.48 -7.22 16.94
N PRO A 286 10.71 -8.23 16.49
CA PRO A 286 9.27 -8.16 16.50
C PRO A 286 8.72 -8.07 17.92
N VAL A 287 7.53 -7.48 18.04
CA VAL A 287 6.78 -7.44 19.30
C VAL A 287 6.18 -8.82 19.56
N GLU A 288 6.51 -9.39 20.71
CA GLU A 288 6.04 -10.70 21.20
C GLU A 288 5.87 -10.68 22.72
N GLY A 289 5.39 -11.78 23.30
CA GLY A 289 5.15 -11.94 24.73
C GLY A 289 3.93 -11.17 25.24
N LEU A 290 2.94 -10.94 24.37
CA LEU A 290 1.72 -10.21 24.75
C LEU A 290 0.67 -11.11 25.39
N ILE A 291 0.75 -12.42 25.17
CA ILE A 291 -0.16 -13.39 25.78
C ILE A 291 0.47 -13.87 27.09
N PRO A 292 -0.21 -13.73 28.25
CA PRO A 292 0.35 -14.18 29.52
C PRO A 292 0.27 -15.71 29.66
N GLY A 293 0.99 -16.24 30.66
CA GLY A 293 0.83 -17.63 31.10
C GLY A 293 1.52 -18.68 30.23
N PHE A 294 2.55 -18.31 29.47
CA PHE A 294 3.36 -19.30 28.76
C PHE A 294 4.10 -20.21 29.75
N ALA A 295 4.00 -21.52 29.57
CA ALA A 295 4.73 -22.51 30.34
C ALA A 295 5.22 -23.62 29.41
N LEU A 296 6.55 -23.70 29.24
CA LEU A 296 7.23 -24.73 28.45
C LEU A 296 6.87 -26.13 28.96
N GLN A 297 6.38 -26.98 28.05
CA GLN A 297 6.16 -28.40 28.35
C GLN A 297 7.37 -29.23 27.91
N THR A 298 8.04 -28.80 26.85
CA THR A 298 9.23 -29.46 26.31
C THR A 298 10.51 -28.77 26.79
N ASP A 299 11.56 -29.55 27.06
CA ASP A 299 12.87 -29.02 27.41
C ASP A 299 13.55 -28.43 26.15
N PRO A 300 13.90 -27.13 26.13
CA PRO A 300 14.50 -26.47 24.97
C PRO A 300 15.89 -27.00 24.63
N PHE A 301 16.59 -27.69 25.54
CA PHE A 301 17.88 -28.32 25.24
C PHE A 301 17.73 -29.72 24.64
N ILE A 302 16.53 -30.32 24.72
CA ILE A 302 16.23 -31.65 24.18
C ILE A 302 15.55 -31.52 22.80
N ASP A 303 14.52 -30.69 22.69
CA ASP A 303 13.82 -30.43 21.42
C ASP A 303 13.51 -28.94 21.24
N PRO A 304 14.48 -28.15 20.75
CA PRO A 304 14.30 -26.73 20.45
C PRO A 304 13.18 -26.46 19.43
N SER A 305 12.95 -27.39 18.50
CA SER A 305 11.93 -27.26 17.45
C SER A 305 10.53 -27.38 18.03
N ALA A 306 10.30 -28.32 18.94
CA ALA A 306 9.03 -28.42 19.66
C ALA A 306 8.75 -27.19 20.52
N CYS A 307 9.75 -26.66 21.23
CA CYS A 307 9.62 -25.43 22.02
C CYS A 307 9.25 -24.22 21.15
N THR A 308 9.86 -24.11 19.97
CA THR A 308 9.55 -23.04 19.00
C THR A 308 8.08 -23.12 18.54
N VAL A 309 7.56 -24.33 18.32
CA VAL A 309 6.14 -24.53 17.97
C VAL A 309 5.23 -24.22 19.17
N GLU A 310 5.57 -24.66 20.38
CA GLU A 310 4.80 -24.37 21.60
C GLU A 310 4.68 -22.85 21.83
N TRP A 311 5.79 -22.12 21.75
CA TRP A 311 5.81 -20.65 21.85
C TRP A 311 4.93 -20.02 20.77
N PHE A 312 5.10 -20.44 19.52
CA PHE A 312 4.33 -19.90 18.40
C PHE A 312 2.83 -20.12 18.57
N LEU A 313 2.41 -21.33 18.97
CA LEU A 313 1.01 -21.64 19.20
C LEU A 313 0.44 -20.79 20.34
N HIS A 314 1.17 -20.67 21.44
CA HIS A 314 0.76 -19.88 22.60
C HIS A 314 0.61 -18.39 22.27
N GLU A 315 1.61 -17.78 21.64
CA GLU A 315 1.55 -16.38 21.22
C GLU A 315 0.44 -16.12 20.21
N ASN A 316 0.11 -17.10 19.37
CA ASN A 316 -1.02 -17.02 18.45
C ASN A 316 -2.35 -17.47 19.09
N GLY A 317 -2.40 -17.85 20.36
CA GLY A 317 -3.61 -18.35 21.03
C GLY A 317 -4.21 -19.60 20.36
N PHE A 318 -3.39 -20.45 19.75
CA PHE A 318 -3.77 -21.76 19.24
C PHE A 318 -3.39 -22.85 20.25
N GLN A 319 -4.15 -23.93 20.28
CA GLN A 319 -3.85 -25.10 21.13
C GLN A 319 -3.27 -26.27 20.31
N ARG A 320 -3.52 -26.31 19.00
CA ARG A 320 -3.11 -27.41 18.12
C ARG A 320 -2.61 -26.90 16.78
N ILE A 321 -1.68 -27.64 16.17
CA ILE A 321 -1.09 -27.32 14.86
C ILE A 321 -2.09 -27.35 13.69
N ASP A 322 -3.20 -28.09 13.84
CA ASP A 322 -4.25 -28.29 12.83
C ASP A 322 -5.50 -27.45 13.11
N GLU A 323 -5.49 -26.64 14.17
CA GLU A 323 -6.59 -25.76 14.53
C GLU A 323 -6.83 -24.71 13.45
N ARG A 324 -8.08 -24.31 13.25
CA ARG A 324 -8.45 -23.20 12.38
C ARG A 324 -9.12 -22.10 13.15
N ASP A 325 -8.72 -20.88 12.86
CA ASP A 325 -9.42 -19.72 13.38
C ASP A 325 -10.79 -19.50 12.71
N LYS A 326 -11.55 -18.52 13.21
CA LYS A 326 -12.85 -18.12 12.64
C LYS A 326 -12.75 -17.67 11.18
N SER A 327 -11.57 -17.32 10.71
CA SER A 327 -11.27 -16.91 9.34
C SER A 327 -10.83 -18.06 8.44
N GLY A 328 -10.64 -19.27 8.99
CA GLY A 328 -10.26 -20.46 8.23
C GLY A 328 -8.76 -20.68 8.07
N TRP A 329 -7.92 -19.99 8.84
CA TRP A 329 -6.46 -20.05 8.79
C TRP A 329 -5.91 -21.00 9.85
N THR A 330 -4.89 -21.78 9.50
CA THR A 330 -4.18 -22.67 10.44
C THR A 330 -2.89 -22.02 10.95
N PRO A 331 -2.27 -22.53 12.03
CA PRO A 331 -0.92 -22.14 12.46
C PRO A 331 0.10 -22.11 11.32
N LEU A 332 0.09 -23.12 10.44
CA LEU A 332 0.98 -23.18 9.28
C LEU A 332 0.76 -22.03 8.29
N CYS A 333 -0.49 -21.56 8.12
CA CYS A 333 -0.77 -20.39 7.26
C CYS A 333 -0.09 -19.12 7.81
N TYR A 334 -0.16 -18.88 9.11
CA TYR A 334 0.48 -17.73 9.75
C TYR A 334 2.02 -17.85 9.76
N ALA A 335 2.54 -19.02 10.09
CA ALA A 335 3.99 -19.30 10.04
C ALA A 335 4.55 -19.11 8.63
N ALA A 336 3.79 -19.45 7.59
CA ALA A 336 4.24 -19.28 6.22
C ALA A 336 4.33 -17.81 5.79
N MET A 337 3.58 -16.91 6.43
CA MET A 337 3.67 -15.47 6.18
C MET A 337 4.83 -14.84 6.92
N SER A 338 5.25 -15.37 8.07
CA SER A 338 6.24 -14.72 8.95
C SER A 338 7.69 -14.82 8.47
N GLY A 339 7.95 -15.59 7.41
CA GLY A 339 9.29 -15.81 6.88
C GLY A 339 10.12 -16.81 7.67
N SER A 340 9.63 -17.35 8.79
CA SER A 340 10.38 -18.30 9.62
C SER A 340 10.38 -19.71 9.02
N ALA A 341 11.37 -19.98 8.17
CA ALA A 341 11.58 -21.29 7.56
C ALA A 341 11.77 -22.41 8.63
N HIS A 342 12.46 -22.10 9.73
CA HIS A 342 12.67 -23.05 10.82
C HIS A 342 11.37 -23.43 11.55
N LEU A 343 10.50 -22.45 11.82
CA LEU A 343 9.19 -22.71 12.41
C LEU A 343 8.33 -23.58 11.48
N VAL A 344 8.31 -23.26 10.18
CA VAL A 344 7.57 -24.05 9.19
C VAL A 344 8.11 -25.47 9.11
N GLU A 345 9.43 -25.67 9.08
CA GLU A 345 10.04 -27.00 9.11
C GLU A 345 9.62 -27.79 10.36
N SER A 346 9.61 -27.13 11.53
CA SER A 346 9.21 -27.72 12.81
C SER A 346 7.73 -28.13 12.82
N LEU A 347 6.83 -27.28 12.33
CA LEU A 347 5.41 -27.60 12.16
C LEU A 347 5.20 -28.81 11.22
N LEU A 348 5.94 -28.87 10.12
CA LEU A 348 5.86 -29.99 9.17
C LEU A 348 6.39 -31.31 9.76
N LYS A 349 7.45 -31.27 10.58
CA LYS A 349 7.94 -32.45 11.34
C LYS A 349 6.86 -32.97 12.31
N GLN A 350 6.05 -32.07 12.86
CA GLN A 350 4.87 -32.41 13.66
C GLN A 350 3.63 -32.80 12.83
N ARG A 351 3.80 -33.03 11.52
CA ARG A 351 2.75 -33.47 10.56
C ARG A 351 1.71 -32.41 10.22
N ALA A 352 2.03 -31.13 10.32
CA ALA A 352 1.22 -30.09 9.69
C ALA A 352 1.14 -30.36 8.16
N ASN A 353 -0.03 -30.15 7.56
CA ASN A 353 -0.25 -30.44 6.14
C ASN A 353 0.36 -29.35 5.25
N CYS A 354 1.43 -29.66 4.51
CA CYS A 354 2.09 -28.70 3.59
C CYS A 354 1.19 -28.19 2.45
N ASN A 355 0.06 -28.86 2.19
CA ASN A 355 -0.95 -28.48 1.20
C ASN A 355 -2.18 -27.83 1.85
N GLU A 356 -2.02 -27.25 3.04
CA GLU A 356 -3.06 -26.49 3.72
C GLU A 356 -3.65 -25.38 2.85
N ARG A 357 -4.95 -25.12 3.05
CA ARG A 357 -5.73 -24.15 2.26
C ARG A 357 -6.62 -23.30 3.14
N LEU A 358 -6.78 -22.04 2.77
CA LEU A 358 -7.73 -21.14 3.42
C LEU A 358 -9.18 -21.58 3.13
N THR A 359 -10.02 -21.68 4.16
CA THR A 359 -11.41 -22.12 3.97
C THR A 359 -12.40 -20.98 3.73
N LYS A 360 -12.02 -19.74 4.03
CA LYS A 360 -12.82 -18.53 3.77
C LYS A 360 -12.04 -17.53 2.92
N GLN A 361 -12.77 -16.66 2.23
CA GLN A 361 -12.20 -15.53 1.52
C GLN A 361 -11.92 -14.37 2.46
N LYS A 362 -10.99 -13.49 2.06
CA LYS A 362 -10.59 -12.28 2.76
C LYS A 362 -10.54 -11.10 1.77
N PRO A 363 -11.70 -10.48 1.50
CA PRO A 363 -11.80 -9.40 0.53
C PRO A 363 -10.85 -8.24 0.84
N GLU A 364 -10.68 -7.89 2.12
CA GLU A 364 -9.84 -6.80 2.59
C GLU A 364 -8.36 -6.91 2.16
N PHE A 365 -7.87 -8.13 1.93
CA PHE A 365 -6.51 -8.41 1.45
C PHE A 365 -6.50 -8.94 0.01
N ALA A 366 -7.65 -8.92 -0.68
CA ALA A 366 -7.84 -9.57 -1.98
C ALA A 366 -7.45 -11.06 -2.04
N ILE A 367 -7.45 -11.75 -0.88
CA ILE A 367 -7.13 -13.17 -0.74
C ILE A 367 -8.41 -14.00 -0.94
N SER A 368 -8.39 -14.90 -1.92
CA SER A 368 -9.56 -15.71 -2.27
C SER A 368 -9.72 -16.93 -1.35
N LYS A 369 -10.87 -17.60 -1.41
CA LYS A 369 -11.04 -18.89 -0.76
C LYS A 369 -10.15 -19.94 -1.43
N GLY A 370 -9.64 -20.90 -0.65
CA GLY A 370 -8.90 -22.05 -1.15
C GLY A 370 -7.43 -21.78 -1.47
N VAL A 371 -6.92 -20.59 -1.13
CA VAL A 371 -5.52 -20.21 -1.31
C VAL A 371 -4.61 -21.21 -0.57
N PRO A 372 -3.67 -21.87 -1.28
CA PRO A 372 -2.70 -22.76 -0.68
C PRO A 372 -1.70 -22.02 0.21
N VAL A 373 -1.19 -22.67 1.26
CA VAL A 373 -0.17 -22.07 2.14
C VAL A 373 1.11 -21.65 1.39
N LEU A 374 1.51 -22.41 0.36
CA LEU A 374 2.62 -22.04 -0.54
C LEU A 374 2.39 -20.69 -1.25
N SER A 375 1.14 -20.35 -1.55
CA SER A 375 0.79 -19.06 -2.17
C SER A 375 0.90 -17.90 -1.18
N LEU A 376 0.62 -18.12 0.10
CA LEU A 376 0.85 -17.11 1.15
C LEU A 376 2.34 -16.78 1.27
N ALA A 377 3.20 -17.81 1.31
CA ALA A 377 4.64 -17.59 1.36
C ALA A 377 5.16 -16.79 0.13
N ALA A 378 4.60 -17.05 -1.05
CA ALA A 378 4.89 -16.29 -2.26
C ALA A 378 4.44 -14.82 -2.18
N LEU A 379 3.23 -14.57 -1.68
CA LEU A 379 2.65 -13.24 -1.51
C LEU A 379 3.43 -12.39 -0.49
N PHE A 380 3.86 -13.00 0.62
CA PHE A 380 4.53 -12.31 1.74
C PHE A 380 6.07 -12.40 1.70
N HIS A 381 6.66 -12.59 0.51
CA HIS A 381 8.12 -12.60 0.32
C HIS A 381 8.92 -13.60 1.18
N SER A 382 8.24 -14.64 1.69
CA SER A 382 8.81 -15.67 2.56
C SER A 382 9.53 -16.75 1.75
N ASN A 383 10.60 -16.35 1.05
CA ASN A 383 11.22 -17.17 0.00
C ASN A 383 11.88 -18.45 0.54
N GLU A 384 12.45 -18.44 1.75
CA GLU A 384 12.98 -19.67 2.37
C GLU A 384 11.85 -20.64 2.76
N VAL A 385 10.72 -20.13 3.23
CA VAL A 385 9.52 -20.95 3.51
C VAL A 385 9.04 -21.65 2.24
N ILE A 386 9.05 -20.98 1.09
CA ILE A 386 8.69 -21.59 -0.21
C ILE A 386 9.56 -22.82 -0.47
N ARG A 387 10.88 -22.73 -0.26
CA ARG A 387 11.79 -23.85 -0.46
C ARG A 387 11.48 -25.01 0.50
N VAL A 388 11.23 -24.73 1.77
CA VAL A 388 10.85 -25.74 2.77
C VAL A 388 9.54 -26.44 2.40
N LEU A 389 8.50 -25.68 2.03
CA LEU A 389 7.21 -26.25 1.62
C LEU A 389 7.33 -27.13 0.37
N LEU A 390 8.09 -26.70 -0.63
CA LEU A 390 8.34 -27.50 -1.84
C LEU A 390 9.14 -28.77 -1.54
N ALA A 391 10.14 -28.71 -0.65
CA ALA A 391 10.87 -29.89 -0.18
C ALA A 391 9.92 -30.90 0.51
N ALA A 392 8.93 -30.39 1.24
CA ALA A 392 7.86 -31.17 1.85
C ALA A 392 6.73 -31.57 0.88
N LYS A 393 6.94 -31.43 -0.44
CA LYS A 393 5.99 -31.83 -1.50
C LYS A 393 4.68 -31.03 -1.52
N ALA A 394 4.74 -29.74 -1.16
CA ALA A 394 3.64 -28.82 -1.48
C ALA A 394 3.44 -28.75 -3.01
N ASP A 395 2.19 -28.77 -3.45
CA ASP A 395 1.82 -28.70 -4.87
C ASP A 395 2.08 -27.29 -5.42
N VAL A 396 3.11 -27.19 -6.26
CA VAL A 396 3.54 -25.94 -6.91
C VAL A 396 2.47 -25.33 -7.82
N ASN A 397 1.52 -26.14 -8.29
CA ASN A 397 0.42 -25.75 -9.19
C ASN A 397 -0.95 -25.77 -8.50
N ALA A 398 -0.97 -25.81 -7.16
CA ALA A 398 -2.20 -25.80 -6.39
C ALA A 398 -3.07 -24.58 -6.70
N ARG A 399 -4.30 -24.82 -7.13
CA ARG A 399 -5.26 -23.76 -7.52
C ARG A 399 -6.16 -23.33 -6.39
N ASP A 400 -6.36 -22.04 -6.21
CA ASP A 400 -7.40 -21.48 -5.34
C ASP A 400 -8.79 -21.43 -6.05
N SER A 401 -9.80 -20.84 -5.40
CA SER A 401 -11.15 -20.70 -5.98
C SER A 401 -11.22 -19.84 -7.25
N ARG A 402 -10.21 -19.00 -7.49
CA ARG A 402 -10.05 -18.20 -8.72
C ARG A 402 -9.09 -18.87 -9.71
N LYS A 403 -8.74 -20.14 -9.51
CA LYS A 403 -7.74 -20.87 -10.33
C LYS A 403 -6.35 -20.22 -10.29
N THR A 404 -6.07 -19.37 -9.30
CA THR A 404 -4.77 -18.74 -9.08
C THR A 404 -3.82 -19.77 -8.46
N ILE A 405 -2.58 -19.84 -8.95
CA ILE A 405 -1.53 -20.75 -8.47
C ILE A 405 -0.44 -19.94 -7.77
N PRO A 406 0.46 -20.55 -6.97
CA PRO A 406 1.55 -19.83 -6.29
C PRO A 406 2.34 -18.86 -7.18
N LEU A 407 2.62 -19.22 -8.43
CA LEU A 407 3.34 -18.34 -9.36
C LEU A 407 2.57 -17.04 -9.66
N HIS A 408 1.25 -17.09 -9.80
CA HIS A 408 0.42 -15.89 -9.96
C HIS A 408 0.50 -14.99 -8.72
N TRP A 409 0.54 -15.57 -7.51
CA TRP A 409 0.70 -14.81 -6.27
C TRP A 409 2.08 -14.14 -6.18
N ALA A 410 3.15 -14.80 -6.63
CA ALA A 410 4.46 -14.18 -6.77
C ALA A 410 4.44 -13.00 -7.76
N CYS A 411 3.69 -13.13 -8.87
CA CYS A 411 3.48 -12.02 -9.81
C CYS A 411 2.66 -10.88 -9.18
N HIS A 412 1.65 -11.16 -8.36
CA HIS A 412 0.88 -10.12 -7.68
C HIS A 412 1.71 -9.33 -6.65
N ALA A 413 2.75 -9.95 -6.10
CA ALA A 413 3.64 -9.34 -5.11
C ALA A 413 4.94 -8.75 -5.69
N ASP A 414 5.16 -8.85 -7.01
CA ASP A 414 6.48 -8.61 -7.64
C ASP A 414 7.65 -9.36 -6.97
N ASN A 415 7.35 -10.56 -6.45
CA ASN A 415 8.33 -11.38 -5.76
C ASN A 415 9.14 -12.22 -6.76
N LEU A 416 10.18 -11.61 -7.31
CA LEU A 416 11.10 -12.23 -8.27
C LEU A 416 11.73 -13.53 -7.73
N SER A 417 12.14 -13.54 -6.46
CA SER A 417 12.77 -14.71 -5.83
C SER A 417 11.81 -15.90 -5.76
N ALA A 418 10.56 -15.69 -5.34
CA ALA A 418 9.54 -16.74 -5.38
C ALA A 418 9.27 -17.21 -6.80
N ALA A 419 9.12 -16.28 -7.75
CA ALA A 419 8.86 -16.63 -9.16
C ALA A 419 9.95 -17.58 -9.71
N ARG A 420 11.24 -17.27 -9.44
CA ARG A 420 12.36 -18.13 -9.84
C ARG A 420 12.30 -19.52 -9.21
N VAL A 421 12.09 -19.60 -7.90
CA VAL A 421 12.03 -20.87 -7.16
C VAL A 421 10.84 -21.73 -7.65
N LEU A 422 9.67 -21.12 -7.81
CA LEU A 422 8.46 -21.79 -8.28
C LEU A 422 8.61 -22.30 -9.71
N LEU A 423 9.18 -21.49 -10.63
CA LEU A 423 9.47 -21.92 -12.00
C LEU A 423 10.47 -23.07 -12.04
N ALA A 424 11.53 -23.01 -11.24
CA ALA A 424 12.49 -24.11 -11.12
C ALA A 424 11.86 -25.40 -10.57
N ALA A 425 10.83 -25.27 -9.72
CA ALA A 425 10.06 -26.39 -9.18
C ALA A 425 8.93 -26.89 -10.11
N GLY A 426 8.81 -26.36 -11.34
CA GLY A 426 7.84 -26.83 -12.33
C GLY A 426 6.47 -26.13 -12.29
N ALA A 427 6.40 -24.89 -11.77
CA ALA A 427 5.19 -24.08 -11.90
C ALA A 427 4.82 -23.88 -13.38
N ASP A 428 3.56 -24.13 -13.72
CA ASP A 428 3.04 -23.93 -15.07
C ASP A 428 2.70 -22.45 -15.30
N PHE A 429 3.62 -21.73 -15.93
CA PHE A 429 3.46 -20.31 -16.27
C PHE A 429 2.36 -20.03 -17.32
N ARG A 430 1.82 -21.06 -17.99
CA ARG A 430 0.74 -20.93 -18.99
C ARG A 430 -0.65 -21.15 -18.40
N THR A 431 -0.74 -21.72 -17.19
CA THR A 431 -2.02 -21.85 -16.49
C THR A 431 -2.63 -20.45 -16.32
N THR A 432 -3.93 -20.33 -16.58
CA THR A 432 -4.65 -19.07 -16.42
C THR A 432 -5.54 -19.09 -15.19
N GLN A 433 -5.58 -17.97 -14.46
CA GLN A 433 -6.60 -17.74 -13.43
C GLN A 433 -7.98 -17.47 -14.08
N SER A 434 -9.06 -17.38 -13.29
CA SER A 434 -10.44 -17.21 -13.76
C SER A 434 -10.66 -15.99 -14.67
N GLY A 435 -9.81 -14.96 -14.58
CA GLY A 435 -9.82 -13.82 -15.50
C GLY A 435 -9.17 -14.07 -16.87
N GLY A 436 -8.63 -15.26 -17.12
CA GLY A 436 -7.87 -15.58 -18.33
C GLY A 436 -6.42 -15.07 -18.32
N PHE A 437 -5.95 -14.57 -17.18
CA PHE A 437 -4.58 -14.07 -17.02
C PHE A 437 -3.63 -15.24 -16.73
N ASP A 438 -2.60 -15.40 -17.56
CA ASP A 438 -1.42 -16.24 -17.28
C ASP A 438 -0.45 -15.51 -16.32
N ALA A 439 0.67 -16.15 -15.97
CA ALA A 439 1.68 -15.55 -15.08
C ALA A 439 2.21 -14.21 -15.57
N PHE A 440 2.54 -14.11 -16.86
CA PHE A 440 3.04 -12.86 -17.45
C PHE A 440 1.95 -11.76 -17.45
N ALA A 441 0.69 -12.14 -17.64
CA ALA A 441 -0.45 -11.23 -17.70
C ALA A 441 -0.73 -10.68 -16.30
N CYS A 442 -0.66 -11.56 -15.29
CA CYS A 442 -0.74 -11.19 -13.89
C CYS A 442 0.39 -10.24 -13.50
N ALA A 443 1.63 -10.50 -13.93
CA ALA A 443 2.75 -9.61 -13.64
C ALA A 443 2.53 -8.22 -14.25
N CYS A 444 2.13 -8.15 -15.52
CA CYS A 444 1.83 -6.90 -16.22
C CYS A 444 0.68 -6.13 -15.54
N GLY A 445 -0.44 -6.80 -15.29
CA GLY A 445 -1.63 -6.20 -14.65
C GLY A 445 -1.46 -5.90 -13.16
N SER A 446 -0.38 -6.34 -12.52
CA SER A 446 -0.08 -6.04 -11.11
C SER A 446 1.06 -5.03 -10.92
N GLY A 447 1.64 -4.54 -12.02
CA GLY A 447 2.82 -3.66 -11.99
C GLY A 447 4.12 -4.34 -11.61
N ALA A 448 4.19 -5.67 -11.66
CA ALA A 448 5.33 -6.46 -11.21
C ALA A 448 6.44 -6.49 -12.26
N ALA A 449 7.14 -5.35 -12.39
CA ALA A 449 8.14 -5.13 -13.41
C ALA A 449 9.32 -6.12 -13.32
N LYS A 450 9.78 -6.45 -12.09
CA LYS A 450 10.90 -7.38 -11.88
C LYS A 450 10.53 -8.77 -12.38
N VAL A 451 9.34 -9.26 -12.01
CA VAL A 451 8.85 -10.58 -12.45
C VAL A 451 8.56 -10.58 -13.95
N ALA A 452 7.96 -9.52 -14.50
CA ALA A 452 7.66 -9.41 -15.93
C ALA A 452 8.94 -9.49 -16.78
N LYS A 453 9.99 -8.75 -16.41
CA LYS A 453 11.30 -8.78 -17.09
C LYS A 453 11.97 -10.15 -17.05
N GLU A 454 11.90 -10.83 -15.91
CA GLU A 454 12.40 -12.20 -15.78
C GLU A 454 11.64 -13.17 -16.69
N LEU A 455 10.30 -13.09 -16.72
CA LEU A 455 9.47 -13.95 -17.57
C LEU A 455 9.76 -13.74 -19.07
N LEU A 456 9.97 -12.49 -19.51
CA LEU A 456 10.39 -12.18 -20.88
C LEU A 456 11.76 -12.82 -21.21
N THR A 457 12.68 -12.81 -20.26
CA THR A 457 14.02 -13.38 -20.43
C THR A 457 13.97 -14.92 -20.50
N LEU A 458 13.23 -15.56 -19.60
CA LEU A 458 13.15 -17.02 -19.51
C LEU A 458 12.20 -17.65 -20.54
N LYS A 459 11.24 -16.88 -21.05
CA LYS A 459 10.16 -17.32 -21.94
C LYS A 459 9.90 -16.25 -23.01
N PRO A 460 10.84 -16.00 -23.95
CA PRO A 460 10.71 -14.95 -24.98
C PRO A 460 9.49 -15.06 -25.90
N GLN A 461 8.81 -16.21 -25.91
CA GLN A 461 7.61 -16.51 -26.68
C GLN A 461 6.29 -16.10 -25.98
N VAL A 462 6.34 -15.43 -24.82
CA VAL A 462 5.13 -14.89 -24.19
C VAL A 462 4.48 -13.85 -25.11
N SER A 463 3.16 -13.86 -25.19
CA SER A 463 2.43 -12.88 -26.00
C SER A 463 2.44 -11.51 -25.33
N LEU A 464 2.85 -10.48 -26.07
CA LEU A 464 2.75 -9.07 -25.67
C LEU A 464 1.36 -8.46 -25.95
N GLN A 465 0.50 -9.21 -26.64
CA GLN A 465 -0.83 -8.77 -27.01
C GLN A 465 -1.63 -8.34 -25.79
N TYR A 466 -2.17 -7.12 -25.84
CA TYR A 466 -2.96 -6.45 -24.81
C TYR A 466 -2.27 -6.23 -23.46
N ARG A 467 -0.96 -6.48 -23.32
CA ARG A 467 -0.28 -6.38 -22.02
C ARG A 467 -0.14 -4.94 -21.54
N LEU A 468 0.03 -3.99 -22.45
CA LEU A 468 -0.03 -2.56 -22.14
C LEU A 468 -1.43 -2.17 -21.63
N HIS A 469 -2.51 -2.62 -22.27
CA HIS A 469 -3.87 -2.34 -21.81
C HIS A 469 -4.14 -2.94 -20.43
N GLN A 470 -3.67 -4.15 -20.17
CA GLN A 470 -3.81 -4.79 -18.86
C GLN A 470 -3.07 -4.00 -17.77
N ALA A 471 -1.82 -3.61 -18.02
CA ALA A 471 -1.06 -2.77 -17.09
C ALA A 471 -1.80 -1.46 -16.81
N LEU A 472 -2.33 -0.81 -17.85
CA LEU A 472 -3.04 0.46 -17.70
C LEU A 472 -4.40 0.33 -17.00
N ILE A 473 -5.15 -0.75 -17.22
CA ILE A 473 -6.47 -0.97 -16.59
C ILE A 473 -6.33 -1.38 -15.13
N PHE A 474 -5.39 -2.29 -14.82
CA PHE A 474 -5.29 -2.92 -13.51
C PHE A 474 -4.22 -2.31 -12.60
N TYR A 475 -3.25 -1.59 -13.16
CA TYR A 475 -2.19 -0.96 -12.37
C TYR A 475 -1.56 0.25 -13.06
N SER A 476 -2.41 1.25 -13.33
CA SER A 476 -2.09 2.47 -14.10
C SER A 476 -0.87 3.26 -13.60
N ASN A 477 -0.48 3.08 -12.34
CA ASN A 477 0.51 3.93 -11.69
C ASN A 477 1.94 3.34 -11.73
N SER A 478 2.13 2.10 -12.22
CA SER A 478 3.48 1.54 -12.46
C SER A 478 4.01 1.95 -13.82
N THR A 479 4.94 2.90 -13.83
CA THR A 479 5.68 3.31 -15.03
C THR A 479 6.69 2.23 -15.46
N GLU A 480 7.31 1.54 -14.52
CA GLU A 480 8.35 0.52 -14.79
C GLU A 480 7.86 -0.64 -15.65
N VAL A 481 6.64 -1.13 -15.41
CA VAL A 481 6.07 -2.22 -16.22
C VAL A 481 5.75 -1.76 -17.63
N VAL A 482 5.33 -0.49 -17.80
CA VAL A 482 5.09 0.12 -19.11
C VAL A 482 6.41 0.26 -19.87
N VAL A 483 7.47 0.74 -19.22
CA VAL A 483 8.82 0.76 -19.81
C VAL A 483 9.26 -0.64 -20.24
N THR A 484 9.11 -1.64 -19.36
CA THR A 484 9.47 -3.03 -19.66
C THR A 484 8.75 -3.56 -20.91
N LEU A 485 7.46 -3.25 -21.06
CA LEU A 485 6.67 -3.67 -22.21
C LEU A 485 7.05 -2.93 -23.50
N ILE A 486 7.33 -1.63 -23.43
CA ILE A 486 7.81 -0.84 -24.57
C ILE A 486 9.19 -1.35 -25.04
N GLU A 487 10.11 -1.61 -24.11
CA GLU A 487 11.43 -2.19 -24.41
C GLU A 487 11.31 -3.59 -25.04
N ALA A 488 10.33 -4.38 -24.60
CA ALA A 488 9.98 -5.66 -25.21
C ALA A 488 9.31 -5.53 -26.59
N ARG A 489 9.08 -4.31 -27.09
CA ARG A 489 8.42 -3.98 -28.36
C ARG A 489 6.93 -4.34 -28.38
N ALA A 490 6.23 -4.17 -27.26
CA ALA A 490 4.76 -4.17 -27.27
C ALA A 490 4.24 -3.04 -28.17
N ASP A 491 3.18 -3.32 -28.93
CA ASP A 491 2.59 -2.33 -29.84
C ASP A 491 1.86 -1.23 -29.04
N VAL A 492 2.45 -0.04 -29.02
CA VAL A 492 1.91 1.14 -28.32
C VAL A 492 0.63 1.70 -28.94
N ASN A 493 0.26 1.24 -30.14
CA ASN A 493 -0.91 1.65 -30.90
C ASN A 493 -1.97 0.53 -31.00
N GLU A 494 -1.75 -0.61 -30.35
CA GLU A 494 -2.66 -1.74 -30.39
C GLU A 494 -4.08 -1.33 -29.93
N GLN A 495 -5.09 -1.64 -30.74
CA GLN A 495 -6.48 -1.34 -30.38
C GLN A 495 -7.11 -2.49 -29.58
N LEU A 496 -7.69 -2.15 -28.42
CA LEU A 496 -8.22 -3.15 -27.50
C LEU A 496 -9.45 -3.88 -28.07
N HIS A 497 -9.37 -5.21 -28.10
CA HIS A 497 -10.49 -6.11 -28.32
C HIS A 497 -10.59 -7.11 -27.17
N LEU A 498 -11.65 -7.00 -26.35
CA LEU A 498 -11.90 -7.96 -25.28
C LEU A 498 -12.30 -9.32 -25.88
N THR A 499 -11.43 -10.32 -25.74
CA THR A 499 -11.67 -11.68 -26.23
C THR A 499 -12.52 -12.49 -25.26
N SER A 500 -12.33 -12.30 -23.95
CA SER A 500 -13.08 -13.01 -22.90
C SER A 500 -14.57 -12.64 -22.92
N PRO A 501 -15.49 -13.63 -23.07
CA PRO A 501 -16.93 -13.38 -23.03
C PRO A 501 -17.40 -12.73 -21.72
N VAL A 502 -16.80 -13.12 -20.59
CA VAL A 502 -17.14 -12.58 -19.27
C VAL A 502 -16.78 -11.09 -19.20
N PHE A 503 -15.56 -10.73 -19.61
CA PHE A 503 -15.15 -9.32 -19.63
C PHE A 503 -15.96 -8.48 -20.62
N ARG A 504 -16.30 -9.03 -21.79
CA ARG A 504 -17.20 -8.36 -22.74
C ARG A 504 -18.56 -8.04 -22.12
N MET A 505 -19.17 -9.00 -21.42
CA MET A 505 -20.45 -8.81 -20.75
C MET A 505 -20.35 -7.75 -19.64
N LEU A 506 -19.31 -7.86 -18.79
CA LEU A 506 -19.06 -6.89 -17.72
C LEU A 506 -18.89 -5.46 -18.27
N PHE A 507 -18.01 -5.27 -19.25
CA PHE A 507 -17.74 -3.94 -19.82
C PHE A 507 -18.94 -3.39 -20.59
N THR A 508 -19.76 -4.25 -21.20
CA THR A 508 -21.04 -3.81 -21.82
C THR A 508 -22.00 -3.29 -20.76
N ALA A 509 -22.18 -4.02 -19.65
CA ALA A 509 -23.04 -3.58 -18.55
C ALA A 509 -22.54 -2.26 -17.93
N LEU A 510 -21.22 -2.13 -17.71
CA LEU A 510 -20.60 -0.90 -17.21
C LEU A 510 -20.74 0.28 -18.19
N SER A 511 -20.64 0.02 -19.50
CA SER A 511 -20.88 1.03 -20.54
C SER A 511 -22.31 1.55 -20.52
N LEU A 512 -23.29 0.67 -20.29
CA LEU A 512 -24.69 1.08 -20.14
C LEU A 512 -24.90 1.88 -18.85
N ARG A 513 -24.27 1.45 -17.75
CA ARG A 513 -24.31 2.15 -16.46
C ARG A 513 -23.74 3.57 -16.54
N HIS A 514 -22.75 3.82 -17.41
CA HIS A 514 -22.14 5.14 -17.58
C HIS A 514 -23.19 6.25 -17.84
N TYR A 515 -24.24 5.96 -18.60
CA TYR A 515 -25.29 6.93 -18.92
C TYR A 515 -26.16 7.34 -17.74
N VAL A 516 -26.27 6.49 -16.71
CA VAL A 516 -27.16 6.73 -15.56
C VAL A 516 -26.35 7.12 -14.33
N SER A 517 -25.13 6.59 -14.21
CA SER A 517 -24.31 6.77 -13.03
C SER A 517 -22.84 6.67 -13.38
N PRO A 518 -22.24 7.76 -13.90
CA PRO A 518 -20.84 7.78 -14.33
C PRO A 518 -19.87 7.61 -13.16
N SER A 519 -18.70 7.07 -13.47
CA SER A 519 -17.53 6.87 -12.61
C SER A 519 -16.32 6.62 -13.50
N LEU A 520 -15.09 6.62 -12.95
CA LEU A 520 -13.89 6.30 -13.72
C LEU A 520 -14.00 4.91 -14.41
N LEU A 521 -14.48 3.90 -13.69
CA LEU A 521 -14.66 2.55 -14.25
C LEU A 521 -15.68 2.51 -15.38
N THR A 522 -16.84 3.17 -15.20
CA THR A 522 -17.87 3.18 -16.24
C THR A 522 -17.47 4.02 -17.45
N ASN A 523 -16.72 5.11 -17.25
CA ASN A 523 -16.14 5.94 -18.33
C ASN A 523 -15.11 5.14 -19.14
N LEU A 524 -14.18 4.47 -18.45
CA LEU A 524 -13.23 3.56 -19.09
C LEU A 524 -13.95 2.47 -19.87
N ALA A 525 -14.95 1.82 -19.26
CA ALA A 525 -15.75 0.80 -19.95
C ALA A 525 -16.49 1.37 -21.16
N TYR A 526 -17.04 2.57 -21.07
CA TYR A 526 -17.74 3.22 -22.17
C TYR A 526 -16.85 3.48 -23.39
N HIS A 527 -15.57 3.77 -23.16
CA HIS A 527 -14.57 4.09 -24.19
C HIS A 527 -13.59 2.96 -24.54
N HIS A 528 -13.62 1.82 -23.84
CA HIS A 528 -12.57 0.78 -23.96
C HIS A 528 -12.41 0.18 -25.36
N LYS A 529 -13.51 0.04 -26.12
CA LYS A 529 -13.50 -0.72 -27.38
C LYS A 529 -12.72 0.04 -28.45
N LEU A 530 -11.69 -0.60 -29.00
CA LEU A 530 -10.68 -0.01 -29.89
C LEU A 530 -9.83 1.11 -29.24
N ALA A 531 -9.83 1.24 -27.92
CA ALA A 531 -8.93 2.17 -27.25
C ALA A 531 -7.47 1.71 -27.40
N THR A 532 -6.58 2.65 -27.70
CA THR A 532 -5.13 2.43 -27.66
C THR A 532 -4.63 2.51 -26.22
N PRO A 533 -3.41 2.01 -25.91
CA PRO A 533 -2.76 2.26 -24.63
C PRO A 533 -2.76 3.74 -24.24
N LEU A 534 -2.47 4.65 -25.17
CA LEU A 534 -2.47 6.09 -24.90
C LEU A 534 -3.85 6.63 -24.47
N MET A 535 -4.94 6.11 -25.05
CA MET A 535 -6.29 6.49 -24.61
C MET A 535 -6.62 5.97 -23.22
N LEU A 536 -6.23 4.72 -22.91
CA LEU A 536 -6.46 4.14 -21.58
C LEU A 536 -5.62 4.82 -20.50
N SER A 537 -4.38 5.24 -20.83
CA SER A 537 -3.55 5.99 -19.89
C SER A 537 -4.18 7.34 -19.55
N ILE A 538 -4.86 8.00 -20.49
CA ILE A 538 -5.62 9.23 -20.23
C ILE A 538 -6.86 8.95 -19.40
N LEU A 539 -7.68 7.97 -19.78
CA LEU A 539 -8.93 7.63 -19.08
C LEU A 539 -8.73 7.19 -17.61
N ASN A 540 -7.58 6.59 -17.31
CA ASN A 540 -7.17 6.26 -15.95
C ASN A 540 -6.32 7.36 -15.29
N GLY A 541 -5.94 8.39 -16.07
CA GLY A 541 -5.00 9.46 -15.75
C GLY A 541 -3.61 8.98 -15.29
N ALA A 542 -3.11 7.91 -15.89
CA ALA A 542 -1.72 7.50 -15.78
C ALA A 542 -0.80 8.52 -16.48
N PHE A 543 -0.52 9.67 -15.88
CA PHE A 543 0.29 10.73 -16.52
C PHE A 543 1.71 10.25 -16.86
N GLY A 544 2.35 9.51 -15.94
CA GLY A 544 3.65 8.89 -16.18
C GLY A 544 3.63 7.95 -17.38
N ALA A 545 2.64 7.05 -17.47
CA ALA A 545 2.50 6.15 -18.61
C ALA A 545 2.15 6.88 -19.91
N THR A 546 1.30 7.91 -19.85
CA THR A 546 0.95 8.77 -20.99
C THR A 546 2.20 9.40 -21.61
N ARG A 547 3.08 9.98 -20.77
CA ARG A 547 4.35 10.54 -21.20
C ARG A 547 5.23 9.48 -21.87
N LEU A 548 5.37 8.30 -21.27
CA LEU A 548 6.19 7.21 -21.82
C LEU A 548 5.67 6.71 -23.17
N LEU A 549 4.35 6.57 -23.33
CA LEU A 549 3.73 6.16 -24.58
C LEU A 549 3.94 7.21 -25.69
N LEU A 550 3.81 8.49 -25.37
CA LEU A 550 4.11 9.58 -26.32
C LEU A 550 5.59 9.60 -26.72
N GLN A 551 6.51 9.37 -25.77
CA GLN A 551 7.94 9.23 -26.05
C GLN A 551 8.25 8.02 -26.94
N ALA A 552 7.47 6.95 -26.81
CA ALA A 552 7.52 5.78 -27.68
C ALA A 552 6.75 5.96 -29.01
N ALA A 553 6.40 7.20 -29.37
CA ALA A 553 5.69 7.56 -30.61
C ALA A 553 4.30 6.92 -30.76
N ALA A 554 3.53 6.80 -29.67
CA ALA A 554 2.12 6.46 -29.74
C ALA A 554 1.33 7.50 -30.58
N ASP A 555 0.51 7.01 -31.50
CA ASP A 555 -0.29 7.82 -32.41
C ASP A 555 -1.53 8.37 -31.71
N ALA A 556 -1.47 9.67 -31.39
CA ALA A 556 -2.56 10.40 -30.75
C ALA A 556 -3.78 10.65 -31.67
N THR A 557 -3.65 10.39 -32.98
CA THR A 557 -4.70 10.65 -33.99
C THR A 557 -5.65 9.47 -34.19
N MET A 558 -5.27 8.28 -33.73
CA MET A 558 -6.13 7.09 -33.78
C MET A 558 -7.46 7.34 -33.07
N ARG A 559 -8.51 6.66 -33.51
CA ARG A 559 -9.85 6.79 -32.94
C ARG A 559 -10.34 5.46 -32.36
N ASN A 560 -10.93 5.50 -31.17
CA ASN A 560 -11.63 4.35 -30.61
C ASN A 560 -12.99 4.12 -31.32
N SER A 561 -13.75 3.12 -30.88
CA SER A 561 -15.07 2.80 -31.47
C SER A 561 -16.14 3.88 -31.27
N ARG A 562 -15.87 4.89 -30.43
CA ARG A 562 -16.72 6.08 -30.26
C ARG A 562 -16.25 7.25 -31.11
N GLY A 563 -15.26 7.03 -31.97
CA GLY A 563 -14.67 8.08 -32.81
C GLY A 563 -13.79 9.05 -32.03
N LYS A 564 -13.42 8.76 -30.77
CA LYS A 564 -12.63 9.68 -29.93
C LYS A 564 -11.14 9.47 -30.08
N THR A 565 -10.38 10.56 -30.20
CA THR A 565 -8.91 10.55 -30.14
C THR A 565 -8.40 10.68 -28.70
N ALA A 566 -7.11 10.44 -28.48
CA ALA A 566 -6.48 10.66 -27.17
C ALA A 566 -6.65 12.11 -26.68
N LEU A 567 -6.45 13.09 -27.55
CA LEU A 567 -6.61 14.51 -27.22
C LEU A 567 -8.06 14.88 -26.89
N GLU A 568 -9.03 14.32 -27.62
CA GLU A 568 -10.45 14.57 -27.36
C GLU A 568 -10.90 13.96 -26.02
N LEU A 569 -10.33 12.83 -25.60
CA LEU A 569 -10.59 12.24 -24.28
C LEU A 569 -9.98 13.08 -23.16
N ALA A 570 -8.75 13.58 -23.33
CA ALA A 570 -8.09 14.42 -22.33
C ALA A 570 -8.89 15.71 -22.02
N LYS A 571 -9.51 16.31 -23.05
CA LYS A 571 -10.37 17.50 -22.89
C LYS A 571 -11.73 17.23 -22.24
N GLN A 572 -12.13 15.97 -22.11
CA GLN A 572 -13.38 15.61 -21.42
C GLN A 572 -13.18 15.41 -19.91
N ASP A 573 -11.92 15.29 -19.46
CA ASP A 573 -11.52 15.14 -18.05
C ASP A 573 -11.13 16.49 -17.40
N GLU A 574 -11.06 17.59 -18.17
CA GLU A 574 -10.96 18.99 -17.68
C GLU A 574 -12.35 19.58 -17.45
#